data_AF-A0A6B3CK85-F1
#
_entry.id   AF-A0A6B3CK85-F1
#
_cell.length_a   1.000
_cell.length_b   1.000
_cell.length_c   1.000
_cell.angle_alpha   90.00
_cell.angle_beta   90.00
_cell.angle_gamma   90.00
#
_symmetry.space_group_name_H-M   'P 1'
#
loop_
_entity.id
_entity.type
_entity.pdbx_description
1 polymer ?
#
loop_
_entity_poly.entity_id
_entity_poly.type
_entity_poly.pdbx_seq_one_letter_code
_entity_poly.pdbx_strand_id
1 'polypeptide(L)'
;MSETNSPLPREVADAYVDELIALDPVTGTYLGVAESSSRLPDFSPAGQEALAELARTTLARLAEAERRPGGDSDVERRCARLLRERLTAELAVHEADEGLRSVGNMGTAAHSVREVFTLTPTQTDEDWARIAERLRAVPAAFAGYRESLSLGLEREL
;
A
#
# COMPACT_ATOMS: atom_id res chain seq x y z
N MET A 1 31.45 16.33 7.36
CA MET A 1 30.34 16.88 6.53
C MET A 1 29.57 15.67 6.04
N SER A 2 28.37 15.44 6.59
CA SER A 2 27.58 14.26 6.23
C SER A 2 27.15 14.45 4.78
N GLU A 3 27.74 13.67 3.86
CA GLU A 3 27.15 13.47 2.55
C GLU A 3 25.75 12.96 2.80
N THR A 4 24.76 13.84 2.68
CA THR A 4 23.36 13.42 2.66
C THR A 4 23.23 12.67 1.34
N ASN A 5 23.52 11.37 1.37
CA ASN A 5 23.32 10.48 0.24
C ASN A 5 21.82 10.44 -0.01
N SER A 6 21.33 11.44 -0.74
CA SER A 6 19.93 11.45 -1.15
C SER A 6 19.72 10.24 -2.05
N PRO A 7 18.51 9.69 -2.13
CA PRO A 7 18.28 8.47 -2.88
C PRO A 7 18.32 8.71 -4.40
N LEU A 8 18.79 7.70 -5.14
CA LEU A 8 18.53 7.52 -6.57
C LEU A 8 17.17 6.82 -6.78
N PRO A 9 16.62 6.78 -8.01
CA PRO A 9 15.29 6.24 -8.26
C PRO A 9 15.00 4.84 -7.69
N ARG A 10 15.95 3.90 -7.74
CA ARG A 10 15.77 2.58 -7.10
C ARG A 10 15.69 2.66 -5.58
N GLU A 11 16.50 3.50 -4.95
CA GLU A 11 16.44 3.69 -3.50
C GLU A 11 15.12 4.38 -3.08
N VAL A 12 14.54 5.23 -3.94
CA VAL A 12 13.17 5.75 -3.75
C VAL A 12 12.15 4.63 -3.86
N ALA A 13 12.30 3.72 -4.82
CA ALA A 13 11.40 2.58 -4.98
C ALA A 13 11.45 1.61 -3.79
N ASP A 14 12.65 1.33 -3.27
CA ASP A 14 12.85 0.49 -2.09
C ASP A 14 12.16 1.12 -0.87
N ALA A 15 12.39 2.42 -0.62
CA ALA A 15 11.74 3.15 0.47
C ALA A 15 10.20 3.19 0.32
N TYR A 16 9.69 3.31 -0.91
CA TYR A 16 8.25 3.24 -1.17
C TYR A 16 7.66 1.90 -0.75
N VAL A 17 8.33 0.78 -1.03
CA VAL A 17 7.84 -0.55 -0.63
C VAL A 17 7.80 -0.68 0.90
N ASP A 18 8.83 -0.21 1.60
CA ASP A 18 8.84 -0.23 3.08
C ASP A 18 7.69 0.60 3.67
N GLU A 19 7.44 1.79 3.13
CA GLU A 19 6.34 2.68 3.54
C GLU A 19 4.97 2.08 3.17
N LEU A 20 4.86 1.45 2.00
CA LEU A 20 3.64 0.80 1.53
C LEU A 20 3.26 -0.36 2.46
N ILE A 21 4.21 -1.19 2.87
CA ILE A 21 3.94 -2.33 3.77
C ILE A 21 3.36 -1.86 5.12
N ALA A 22 3.73 -0.67 5.59
CA ALA A 22 3.18 -0.12 6.81
C ALA A 22 1.68 0.24 6.70
N LEU A 23 1.23 0.65 5.50
CA LEU A 23 -0.15 1.02 5.16
C LEU A 23 -0.97 -0.18 4.66
N ASP A 24 -0.35 -1.09 3.93
CA ASP A 24 -0.92 -2.34 3.43
C ASP A 24 -0.14 -3.57 3.95
N PRO A 25 -0.41 -4.01 5.20
CA PRO A 25 0.19 -5.22 5.76
C PRO A 25 -0.19 -6.51 5.02
N VAL A 26 -1.23 -6.49 4.17
CA VAL A 26 -1.53 -7.66 3.34
C VAL A 26 -0.41 -7.84 2.33
N THR A 27 -0.02 -6.78 1.60
CA THR A 27 1.15 -6.80 0.71
C THR A 27 2.41 -7.25 1.46
N GLY A 28 2.66 -6.74 2.67
CA GLY A 28 3.78 -7.20 3.49
C GLY A 28 3.78 -8.70 3.78
N THR A 29 2.60 -9.30 3.97
CA THR A 29 2.47 -10.76 4.15
C THR A 29 2.83 -11.52 2.88
N TYR A 30 2.37 -11.06 1.71
CA TYR A 30 2.75 -11.66 0.42
C TYR A 30 4.25 -11.57 0.15
N LEU A 31 4.91 -10.51 0.64
CA LEU A 31 6.35 -10.30 0.53
C LEU A 31 7.17 -11.03 1.62
N GLY A 32 6.51 -11.69 2.58
CA GLY A 32 7.18 -12.46 3.63
C GLY A 32 7.66 -11.62 4.83
N VAL A 33 7.14 -10.40 5.02
CA VAL A 33 7.45 -9.55 6.17
C VAL A 33 6.69 -10.04 7.41
N ALA A 34 7.40 -10.59 8.38
CA ALA A 34 6.84 -11.26 9.54
C ALA A 34 5.97 -10.35 10.41
N GLU A 35 6.36 -9.08 10.55
CA GLU A 35 5.67 -8.03 11.31
C GLU A 35 4.30 -7.69 10.72
N SER A 36 4.09 -8.00 9.44
CA SER A 36 2.81 -7.73 8.78
C SER A 36 1.73 -8.72 9.21
N SER A 37 2.11 -9.94 9.61
CA SER A 37 1.21 -11.08 9.87
C SER A 37 0.14 -10.85 10.95
N SER A 38 0.29 -9.83 11.79
CA SER A 38 -0.71 -9.49 12.83
C SER A 38 -1.65 -8.34 12.46
N ARG A 39 -1.48 -7.71 11.30
CA ARG A 39 -2.18 -6.47 10.93
C ARG A 39 -3.05 -6.63 9.68
N LEU A 40 -4.00 -5.71 9.52
CA LEU A 40 -4.82 -5.54 8.31
C LEU A 40 -4.76 -4.09 7.84
N PRO A 41 -5.02 -3.81 6.54
CA PRO A 41 -5.08 -2.45 6.02
C PRO A 41 -6.28 -1.68 6.55
N ASP A 42 -6.17 -0.35 6.54
CA ASP A 42 -7.31 0.54 6.74
C ASP A 42 -8.02 0.78 5.39
N PHE A 43 -9.24 0.27 5.26
CA PHE A 43 -10.05 0.43 4.04
C PHE A 43 -10.98 1.65 4.06
N SER A 44 -10.91 2.49 5.11
CA SER A 44 -11.66 3.75 5.21
C SER A 44 -11.22 4.78 4.16
N PRO A 45 -11.98 5.87 3.95
CA PRO A 45 -11.53 6.97 3.09
C PRO A 45 -10.19 7.57 3.55
N ALA A 46 -9.94 7.61 4.86
CA ALA A 46 -8.68 8.09 5.41
C ALA A 46 -7.52 7.14 5.08
N GLY A 47 -7.74 5.83 5.13
CA GLY A 47 -6.75 4.83 4.70
C GLY A 47 -6.42 4.92 3.21
N GLN A 48 -7.44 5.13 2.36
CA GLN A 48 -7.28 5.36 0.92
C GLN A 48 -6.48 6.65 0.66
N GLU A 49 -6.79 7.74 1.36
CA GLU A 49 -6.03 9.00 1.25
C GLU A 49 -4.58 8.86 1.73
N ALA A 50 -4.31 8.05 2.76
CA ALA A 50 -2.94 7.79 3.21
C ALA A 50 -2.09 7.09 2.13
N LEU A 51 -2.67 6.14 1.40
CA LEU A 51 -2.01 5.52 0.24
C LEU A 51 -1.80 6.52 -0.90
N ALA A 52 -2.79 7.36 -1.19
CA ALA A 52 -2.67 8.41 -2.19
C ALA A 52 -1.57 9.42 -1.84
N GLU A 53 -1.48 9.84 -0.58
CA GLU A 53 -0.43 10.75 -0.13
C GLU A 53 0.95 10.09 -0.22
N LEU A 54 1.08 8.81 0.14
CA LEU A 54 2.33 8.07 -0.07
C LEU A 54 2.72 8.06 -1.55
N ALA A 55 1.77 7.85 -2.46
CA ALA A 55 2.03 7.89 -3.90
C ALA A 55 2.49 9.29 -4.37
N ARG A 56 1.80 10.37 -3.93
CA ARG A 56 2.17 11.76 -4.25
C ARG A 56 3.56 12.11 -3.72
N THR A 57 3.83 11.80 -2.47
CA THR A 57 5.13 12.03 -1.82
C THR A 57 6.24 11.24 -2.53
N THR A 58 5.98 9.98 -2.90
CA THR A 58 6.95 9.16 -3.63
C THR A 58 7.25 9.72 -5.02
N LEU A 59 6.24 10.18 -5.75
CA LEU A 59 6.43 10.83 -7.06
C LEU A 59 7.28 12.11 -6.95
N ALA A 60 7.08 12.91 -5.90
CA ALA A 60 7.90 14.10 -5.65
C ALA A 60 9.37 13.74 -5.36
N ARG A 61 9.61 12.72 -4.52
CA ARG A 61 10.96 12.19 -4.23
C ARG A 61 11.62 11.62 -5.49
N LEU A 62 10.85 10.90 -6.31
CA LEU A 62 11.32 10.32 -7.56
C LEU A 62 11.77 11.40 -8.55
N ALA A 63 10.98 12.46 -8.70
CA ALA A 63 11.33 13.58 -9.58
C ALA A 63 12.63 14.28 -9.17
N GLU A 64 12.92 14.36 -7.87
CA GLU A 64 14.21 14.85 -7.37
C GLU A 64 15.34 13.87 -7.65
N ALA A 65 15.13 12.58 -7.37
CA ALA A 65 16.12 11.53 -7.59
C ALA A 65 16.59 11.45 -9.06
N GLU A 66 15.70 11.67 -10.02
CA GLU A 66 16.03 11.69 -11.45
C GLU A 66 16.92 12.86 -11.88
N ARG A 67 16.89 13.99 -11.17
CA ARG A 67 17.74 15.15 -11.48
C ARG A 67 19.16 15.02 -10.94
N ARG A 68 19.42 14.01 -10.11
CA ARG A 68 20.70 13.85 -9.42
C ARG A 68 21.71 13.13 -10.31
N PRO A 69 23.03 13.39 -10.10
CA PRO A 69 24.07 12.66 -10.81
C PRO A 69 23.89 11.14 -10.67
N GLY A 70 23.81 10.41 -11.79
CA GLY A 70 23.59 8.97 -11.83
C GLY A 70 22.12 8.53 -11.89
N GLY A 71 21.17 9.44 -11.63
CA GLY A 71 19.73 9.18 -11.76
C GLY A 71 19.26 8.97 -13.21
N ASP A 72 20.09 9.35 -14.18
CA ASP A 72 19.86 9.20 -15.61
C ASP A 72 20.46 7.91 -16.19
N SER A 73 21.11 7.08 -15.38
CA SER A 73 21.61 5.78 -15.84
C SER A 73 20.46 4.87 -16.29
N ASP A 74 20.75 3.95 -17.21
CA ASP A 74 19.73 3.12 -17.85
C ASP A 74 18.86 2.31 -16.88
N VAL A 75 19.44 1.85 -15.77
CA VAL A 75 18.72 1.09 -14.74
C VAL A 75 17.80 1.98 -13.92
N GLU A 76 18.27 3.16 -13.52
CA GLU A 76 17.50 4.15 -12.76
C GLU A 76 16.33 4.67 -13.59
N ARG A 77 16.57 5.00 -14.86
CA ARG A 77 15.51 5.45 -15.79
C ARG A 77 14.41 4.42 -15.99
N ARG A 78 14.74 3.13 -16.07
CA ARG A 78 13.73 2.06 -16.20
C ARG A 78 12.89 1.92 -14.93
N CYS A 79 13.54 1.95 -13.76
CA CYS A 79 12.85 1.92 -12.47
C CYS A 79 11.93 3.13 -12.31
N ALA A 80 12.45 4.35 -12.52
CA ALA A 80 11.69 5.59 -12.43
C ALA A 80 10.47 5.60 -13.35
N ARG A 81 10.64 5.14 -14.60
CA ARG A 81 9.52 5.05 -15.54
C ARG A 81 8.41 4.13 -15.03
N LEU A 82 8.75 2.95 -14.51
CA LEU A 82 7.77 1.98 -14.02
C LEU A 82 7.07 2.49 -12.75
N LEU A 83 7.84 2.98 -11.78
CA LEU A 83 7.29 3.50 -10.54
C LEU A 83 6.36 4.69 -10.80
N ARG A 84 6.77 5.62 -11.67
CA ARG A 84 5.92 6.77 -12.04
C ARG A 84 4.62 6.32 -12.70
N GLU A 85 4.70 5.40 -13.65
CA GLU A 85 3.52 4.88 -14.35
C GLU A 85 2.52 4.30 -13.35
N ARG A 86 2.98 3.39 -12.48
CA ARG A 86 2.13 2.72 -11.50
C ARG A 86 1.45 3.69 -10.54
N LEU A 87 2.22 4.58 -9.90
CA LEU A 87 1.69 5.52 -8.90
C LEU A 87 0.76 6.56 -9.53
N THR A 88 1.05 7.00 -10.76
CA THR A 88 0.16 7.94 -11.47
C THR A 88 -1.17 7.28 -11.81
N ALA A 89 -1.15 6.00 -12.23
CA ALA A 89 -2.36 5.25 -12.50
C ALA A 89 -3.20 5.02 -11.22
N GLU A 90 -2.56 4.66 -10.11
CA GLU A 90 -3.22 4.49 -8.81
C GLU A 90 -3.86 5.80 -8.32
N LEU A 91 -3.17 6.93 -8.47
CA LEU A 91 -3.73 8.24 -8.16
C LEU A 91 -4.92 8.59 -9.04
N ALA A 92 -4.90 8.26 -10.34
CA ALA A 92 -6.05 8.50 -11.22
C ALA A 92 -7.29 7.70 -10.80
N VAL A 93 -7.10 6.47 -10.29
CA VAL A 93 -8.18 5.63 -9.74
C VAL A 93 -8.73 6.25 -8.44
N HIS A 94 -7.85 6.73 -7.56
CA HIS A 94 -8.22 7.44 -6.32
C HIS A 94 -9.00 8.73 -6.61
N GLU A 95 -8.48 9.57 -7.51
CA GLU A 95 -9.10 10.85 -7.88
C GLU A 95 -10.45 10.68 -8.61
N ALA A 96 -10.71 9.50 -9.19
CA ALA A 96 -12.00 9.13 -9.74
C ALA A 96 -12.98 8.55 -8.70
N ASP A 97 -12.62 8.57 -7.40
CA ASP A 97 -13.39 8.02 -6.28
C ASP A 97 -13.76 6.52 -6.45
N GLU A 98 -13.02 5.76 -7.27
CA GLU A 98 -13.33 4.34 -7.54
C GLU A 98 -13.25 3.49 -6.26
N GLY A 99 -12.39 3.87 -5.32
CA GLY A 99 -12.26 3.22 -4.02
C GLY A 99 -13.53 3.29 -3.15
N LEU A 100 -14.41 4.26 -3.40
CA LEU A 100 -15.67 4.44 -2.66
C LEU A 100 -16.80 3.54 -3.16
N ARG A 101 -16.62 2.89 -4.31
CA ARG A 101 -17.61 1.97 -4.92
C ARG A 101 -17.02 0.63 -5.32
N SER A 102 -15.89 0.26 -4.71
CA SER A 102 -15.18 -0.99 -5.00
C SER A 102 -15.90 -2.21 -4.42
N VAL A 103 -16.98 -2.63 -5.09
CA VAL A 103 -17.78 -3.82 -4.77
C VAL A 103 -17.82 -4.76 -5.98
N GLY A 104 -17.56 -6.03 -5.75
CA GLY A 104 -17.46 -7.02 -6.81
C GLY A 104 -17.32 -8.44 -6.27
N ASN A 105 -17.37 -9.42 -7.18
CA ASN A 105 -17.26 -10.84 -6.88
C ASN A 105 -15.80 -11.36 -6.84
N MET A 106 -14.83 -10.49 -7.08
CA MET A 106 -13.40 -10.80 -7.04
C MET A 106 -12.60 -9.52 -6.75
N GLY A 107 -11.47 -9.64 -6.05
CA GLY A 107 -10.50 -8.55 -5.93
C GLY A 107 -10.98 -7.34 -5.14
N THR A 108 -11.73 -7.56 -4.05
CA THR A 108 -12.20 -6.48 -3.14
C THR A 108 -11.63 -6.65 -1.74
N ALA A 109 -11.85 -5.65 -0.86
CA ALA A 109 -11.42 -5.68 0.55
C ALA A 109 -11.84 -6.98 1.27
N ALA A 110 -13.03 -7.49 1.00
CA ALA A 110 -13.51 -8.75 1.59
C ALA A 110 -12.69 -9.97 1.18
N HIS A 111 -12.24 -10.01 -0.08
CA HIS A 111 -11.38 -11.07 -0.59
C HIS A 111 -9.99 -10.99 0.06
N SER A 112 -9.40 -9.79 0.07
CA SER A 112 -8.09 -9.54 0.67
C SER A 112 -8.02 -9.94 2.15
N VAL A 113 -8.98 -9.49 2.97
CA VAL A 113 -9.05 -9.82 4.40
C VAL A 113 -9.17 -11.32 4.64
N ARG A 114 -9.91 -12.04 3.80
CA ARG A 114 -10.11 -13.49 3.94
C ARG A 114 -8.92 -14.29 3.43
N GLU A 115 -8.32 -13.89 2.31
CA GLU A 115 -7.23 -14.62 1.66
C GLU A 115 -5.92 -14.53 2.44
N VAL A 116 -5.62 -13.38 3.07
CA VAL A 116 -4.34 -13.18 3.76
C VAL A 116 -4.09 -14.21 4.88
N PHE A 117 -5.13 -14.73 5.54
CA PHE A 117 -5.00 -15.79 6.53
C PHE A 117 -4.47 -17.10 5.96
N THR A 118 -4.72 -17.38 4.68
CA THR A 118 -4.21 -18.59 4.02
C THR A 118 -2.71 -18.53 3.72
N LEU A 119 -2.14 -17.33 3.72
CA LEU A 119 -0.72 -17.07 3.49
C LEU A 119 0.05 -16.78 4.78
N THR A 120 -0.66 -16.54 5.88
CA THR A 120 -0.03 -16.26 7.17
C THR A 120 0.60 -17.55 7.68
N PRO A 121 1.86 -17.52 8.16
CA PRO A 121 2.50 -18.68 8.80
C PRO A 121 1.63 -19.27 9.93
N THR A 122 1.76 -20.58 10.16
CA THR A 122 1.02 -21.33 11.20
C THR A 122 1.88 -22.41 11.86
N GLN A 123 3.21 -22.26 11.84
CA GLN A 123 4.16 -23.30 12.27
C GLN A 123 4.46 -23.24 13.77
N THR A 124 4.35 -22.07 14.38
CA THR A 124 4.75 -21.81 15.76
C THR A 124 3.64 -21.16 16.59
N ASP A 125 3.77 -21.18 17.92
CA ASP A 125 2.84 -20.48 18.82
C ASP A 125 2.84 -18.96 18.56
N GLU A 126 3.97 -18.38 18.16
CA GLU A 126 4.06 -16.98 17.77
C GLU A 126 3.26 -16.68 16.49
N ASP A 127 3.31 -17.58 15.51
CA ASP A 127 2.51 -17.45 14.28
C ASP A 127 1.01 -17.44 14.59
N TRP A 128 0.56 -18.36 15.46
CA TRP A 128 -0.82 -18.41 15.91
C TRP A 128 -1.22 -17.18 16.74
N ALA A 129 -0.31 -16.63 17.55
CA ALA A 129 -0.55 -15.38 18.26
C ALA A 129 -0.77 -14.20 17.30
N ARG A 130 0.05 -14.09 16.23
CA ARG A 130 -0.13 -13.06 15.19
C ARG A 130 -1.45 -13.24 14.43
N ILE A 131 -1.84 -14.48 14.10
CA ILE A 131 -3.15 -14.77 13.50
C ILE A 131 -4.28 -14.30 14.42
N ALA A 132 -4.19 -14.56 15.72
CA ALA A 132 -5.21 -14.12 16.67
C ALA A 132 -5.30 -12.59 16.76
N GLU A 133 -4.18 -11.87 16.71
CA GLU A 133 -4.17 -10.41 16.62
C GLU A 133 -4.81 -9.90 15.33
N ARG A 134 -4.45 -10.49 14.19
CA ARG A 134 -5.03 -10.16 12.88
C ARG A 134 -6.54 -10.40 12.84
N LEU A 135 -7.01 -11.51 13.42
CA LEU A 135 -8.45 -11.81 13.54
C LEU A 135 -9.19 -10.74 14.33
N ARG A 136 -8.59 -10.19 15.39
CA ARG A 136 -9.19 -9.09 16.17
C ARG A 136 -9.25 -7.77 15.39
N ALA A 137 -8.40 -7.58 14.37
CA ALA A 137 -8.42 -6.39 13.51
C ALA A 137 -9.51 -6.44 12.42
N VAL A 138 -10.08 -7.62 12.12
CA VAL A 138 -11.09 -7.80 11.05
C VAL A 138 -12.31 -6.85 11.19
N PRO A 139 -12.93 -6.67 12.37
CA PRO A 139 -14.05 -5.75 12.50
C PRO A 139 -13.70 -4.31 12.15
N ALA A 140 -12.50 -3.83 12.51
CA ALA A 140 -12.06 -2.47 12.20
C ALA A 140 -11.83 -2.29 10.69
N ALA A 141 -11.17 -3.25 10.04
CA ALA A 141 -10.97 -3.23 8.59
C ALA A 141 -12.31 -3.16 7.82
N PHE A 142 -13.31 -3.95 8.23
CA PHE A 142 -14.64 -3.91 7.60
C PHE A 142 -15.48 -2.69 8.00
N ALA A 143 -15.25 -2.09 9.17
CA ALA A 143 -15.87 -0.82 9.52
C ALA A 143 -15.40 0.29 8.57
N GLY A 144 -14.09 0.39 8.33
CA GLY A 144 -13.54 1.33 7.35
C GLY A 144 -14.04 1.07 5.92
N TYR A 145 -14.09 -0.19 5.49
CA TYR A 145 -14.65 -0.53 4.18
C TYR A 145 -16.12 -0.07 4.04
N ARG A 146 -16.94 -0.26 5.08
CA ARG A 146 -18.34 0.23 5.09
C ARG A 146 -18.43 1.75 5.07
N GLU A 147 -17.50 2.45 5.72
CA GLU A 147 -17.42 3.91 5.68
C GLU A 147 -17.18 4.39 4.25
N SER A 148 -16.22 3.81 3.54
CA SER A 148 -15.94 4.12 2.14
C SER A 148 -17.15 3.90 1.23
N LEU A 149 -17.84 2.77 1.38
CA LEU A 149 -19.06 2.49 0.61
C LEU A 149 -20.23 3.43 0.96
N SER A 150 -20.35 3.82 2.23
CA SER A 150 -21.40 4.74 2.67
C SER A 150 -21.15 6.13 2.09
N LEU A 151 -19.90 6.59 2.10
CA LEU A 151 -19.50 7.84 1.45
C LEU A 151 -19.72 7.78 -0.06
N GLY A 152 -19.46 6.64 -0.71
CA GLY A 152 -19.78 6.43 -2.13
C GLY A 152 -21.27 6.63 -2.42
N LEU A 153 -22.15 6.04 -1.59
CA LEU A 153 -23.59 6.24 -1.70
C LEU A 153 -24.01 7.71 -1.48
N GLU A 154 -23.41 8.41 -0.51
CA GLU A 154 -23.66 9.83 -0.26
C GLU A 154 -23.27 10.73 -1.43
N ARG A 155 -22.26 10.33 -2.21
CA ARG A 155 -21.79 11.03 -3.42
C ARG A 155 -22.50 10.58 -4.71
N GLU A 156 -23.49 9.69 -4.60
CA GLU A 156 -24.23 9.13 -5.74
C GLU A 156 -23.35 8.38 -6.77
N LEU A 157 -22.33 7.65 -6.27
CA LEU A 157 -21.42 6.81 -7.06
C LEU A 157 -21.93 5.37 -7.27
#